data_AF-A0A0F9N6L6-F1
#
_entry.id   AF-A0A0F9N6L6-F1
#
_cell.length_a   1.000
_cell.length_b   1.000
_cell.length_c   1.000
_cell.angle_alpha   90.00
_cell.angle_beta   90.00
_cell.angle_gamma   90.00
#
_symmetry.space_group_name_H-M   'P 1'
#
loop_
_entity.id
_entity.type
_entity.pdbx_description
1 polymer ?
#
loop_
_entity_poly.entity_id
_entity_poly.type
_entity_poly.pdbx_seq_one_letter_code
_entity_poly.pdbx_strand_id
1 'polypeptide(L)'
;MAKFRKNPVVVEAITFDELVSYGRTQTHDVVHGGMPWSFSYEGQPITHENDNCYIIPTYEGPVFFTRDDMLITGVDCEIHVCNLDIFEKTYEPVGE
;
A
#
# COMPACT_ATOMS: atom_id res chain seq x y z
N MET A 1 6.17 -32.51 -17.33
CA MET A 1 6.58 -31.31 -16.57
C MET A 1 5.76 -31.26 -15.28
N ALA A 2 6.40 -30.96 -14.16
CA ALA A 2 5.71 -30.87 -12.87
C ALA A 2 4.89 -29.57 -12.81
N LYS A 3 3.65 -29.67 -12.34
CA LYS A 3 2.77 -28.53 -12.10
C LYS A 3 2.76 -28.25 -10.59
N PHE A 4 2.92 -27.00 -10.21
CA PHE A 4 2.92 -26.56 -8.81
C PHE A 4 1.80 -25.55 -8.61
N ARG A 5 1.15 -25.57 -7.44
CA ARG A 5 0.16 -24.56 -7.03
C ARG A 5 0.82 -23.59 -6.07
N LYS A 6 0.54 -22.30 -6.21
CA LYS A 6 0.91 -21.30 -5.19
C LYS A 6 0.11 -21.61 -3.92
N ASN A 7 0.75 -21.53 -2.76
CA ASN A 7 0.03 -21.67 -1.50
C ASN A 7 -1.01 -20.55 -1.36
N PRO A 8 -2.18 -20.80 -0.76
CA PRO A 8 -3.11 -19.73 -0.44
C PRO A 8 -2.43 -18.83 0.60
N VAL A 9 -2.09 -17.62 0.21
CA VAL A 9 -1.50 -16.61 1.09
C VAL A 9 -2.59 -15.57 1.33
N VAL A 10 -2.93 -15.38 2.61
CA VAL A 10 -3.76 -14.25 3.04
C VAL A 10 -2.83 -13.04 3.13
N VAL A 11 -3.27 -11.92 2.56
CA VAL A 11 -2.53 -10.66 2.57
C VAL A 11 -3.39 -9.59 3.21
N GLU A 12 -2.76 -8.60 3.82
CA GLU A 12 -3.42 -7.37 4.24
C GLU A 12 -3.29 -6.34 3.13
N ALA A 13 -4.31 -5.53 2.91
CA ALA A 13 -4.26 -4.46 1.92
C ALA A 13 -5.05 -3.26 2.40
N ILE A 14 -4.52 -2.06 2.14
CA ILE A 14 -5.17 -0.79 2.48
C ILE A 14 -5.29 0.09 1.26
N THR A 15 -6.34 0.89 1.24
CA THR A 15 -6.61 1.91 0.22
C THR A 15 -5.77 3.17 0.47
N PHE A 16 -5.75 4.06 -0.52
CA PHE A 16 -5.10 5.37 -0.40
C PHE A 16 -5.63 6.19 0.79
N ASP A 17 -6.95 6.22 1.00
CA ASP A 17 -7.56 7.03 2.07
C ASP A 17 -7.23 6.46 3.47
N GLU A 18 -7.16 5.13 3.57
CA GLU A 18 -6.69 4.46 4.79
C GLU A 18 -5.22 4.75 5.07
N LEU A 19 -4.35 4.77 4.05
CA LEU A 19 -2.95 5.14 4.21
C LEU A 19 -2.81 6.61 4.67
N VAL A 20 -3.60 7.53 4.11
CA VAL A 20 -3.64 8.93 4.54
C VAL A 20 -4.09 9.04 5.99
N SER A 21 -5.17 8.34 6.35
CA SER A 21 -5.69 8.30 7.71
C SER A 21 -4.66 7.76 8.69
N TYR A 22 -3.95 6.69 8.34
CA TYR A 22 -2.83 6.16 9.10
C TYR A 22 -1.72 7.19 9.26
N GLY A 23 -1.24 7.80 8.18
CA GLY A 23 -0.16 8.79 8.21
C GLY A 23 -0.49 9.99 9.10
N ARG A 24 -1.75 10.46 9.11
CA ARG A 24 -2.21 11.54 10.00
C ARG A 24 -2.14 11.18 11.49
N THR A 25 -2.13 9.90 11.84
CA THR A 25 -1.91 9.46 13.23
C THR A 25 -0.43 9.31 13.58
N GLN A 26 0.44 9.13 12.57
CA GLN A 26 1.87 8.90 12.76
C GLN A 26 2.70 10.19 12.75
N THR A 27 2.24 11.23 12.04
CA THR A 27 2.97 12.49 11.94
C THR A 27 2.06 13.69 12.16
N HIS A 28 2.63 14.75 12.75
CA HIS A 28 2.02 16.08 12.78
C HIS A 28 2.45 16.95 11.59
N ASP A 29 3.40 16.46 10.79
CA ASP A 29 3.90 17.16 9.60
C ASP A 29 2.95 16.90 8.43
N VAL A 30 1.98 17.80 8.29
CA VAL A 30 0.93 17.75 7.27
C VAL A 30 1.04 18.98 6.36
N VAL A 31 0.88 18.77 5.05
CA VAL A 31 0.79 19.85 4.08
C VAL A 31 -0.64 20.35 3.91
N HIS A 32 -0.81 21.36 3.06
CA HIS A 32 -2.11 21.92 2.71
C HIS A 32 -3.10 20.80 2.34
N GLY A 33 -4.30 20.85 2.92
CA GLY A 33 -5.32 19.79 2.75
C GLY A 33 -5.27 18.68 3.80
N GLY A 34 -4.31 18.71 4.74
CA GLY A 34 -4.22 17.72 5.82
C GLY A 34 -3.55 16.41 5.41
N MET A 35 -2.83 16.42 4.31
CA MET A 35 -2.08 15.28 3.79
C MET A 35 -0.75 15.13 4.56
N PRO A 36 -0.45 13.95 5.15
CA PRO A 36 0.81 13.73 5.84
C PRO A 36 1.97 13.76 4.84
N TRP A 37 2.99 14.58 5.13
CA TRP A 37 4.13 14.83 4.23
C TRP A 37 5.09 13.65 4.17
N SER A 38 5.47 13.12 5.34
CA SER A 38 6.31 11.95 5.44
C SER A 38 6.04 11.20 6.75
N PHE A 39 5.96 9.87 6.66
CA PHE A 39 5.72 8.96 7.77
C PHE A 39 6.23 7.57 7.41
N SER A 40 6.34 6.69 8.39
CA SER A 40 6.74 5.30 8.16
C SER A 40 5.52 4.37 8.17
N TYR A 41 5.45 3.45 7.22
CA TYR A 41 4.45 2.38 7.17
C TYR A 41 5.19 1.04 6.98
N GLU A 42 4.95 0.06 7.85
CA GLU A 42 5.64 -1.26 7.80
C GLU A 42 7.18 -1.15 7.72
N GLY A 43 7.75 -0.15 8.39
CA GLY A 43 9.21 0.11 8.37
C GLY A 43 9.73 0.79 7.10
N GLN A 44 8.87 1.08 6.13
CA GLN A 44 9.20 1.77 4.89
C GLN A 44 8.86 3.27 4.97
N PRO A 45 9.75 4.18 4.52
CA PRO A 45 9.49 5.61 4.53
C PRO A 45 8.54 5.99 3.37
N ILE A 46 7.35 6.47 3.70
CA ILE A 46 6.36 6.96 2.75
C ILE A 46 6.56 8.47 2.57
N THR A 47 6.59 8.90 1.31
CA THR A 47 6.81 10.31 0.97
C THR A 47 5.68 10.85 0.12
N HIS A 48 5.14 12.00 0.49
CA HIS A 48 4.09 12.68 -0.26
C HIS A 48 4.68 13.33 -1.52
N GLU A 49 4.14 13.00 -2.69
CA GLU A 49 4.46 13.67 -3.96
C GLU A 49 3.42 14.76 -4.27
N ASN A 50 2.14 14.43 -4.15
CA ASN A 50 1.02 15.36 -4.28
C ASN A 50 -0.25 14.80 -3.60
N ASP A 51 -1.32 15.60 -3.54
CA ASP A 51 -2.56 15.27 -2.83
C ASP A 51 -3.26 13.97 -3.29
N ASN A 52 -2.84 13.39 -4.42
CA ASN A 52 -3.37 12.14 -4.97
C ASN A 52 -2.28 11.07 -5.17
N CYS A 53 -1.05 11.29 -4.68
CA CYS A 53 0.08 10.41 -4.95
C CYS A 53 1.09 10.37 -3.80
N TYR A 54 1.39 9.16 -3.35
CA TYR A 54 2.52 8.86 -2.48
C TYR A 54 3.60 8.10 -3.23
N ILE A 55 4.85 8.29 -2.83
CA ILE A 55 5.97 7.48 -3.28
C ILE A 55 6.23 6.42 -2.22
N ILE A 56 6.11 5.16 -2.63
CA ILE A 56 6.30 3.98 -1.80
C ILE A 56 7.60 3.29 -2.23
N PRO A 57 8.60 3.15 -1.35
CA PRO A 57 9.79 2.36 -1.66
C PRO A 57 9.42 0.88 -1.63
N THR A 58 9.55 0.22 -2.78
CA THR A 58 9.40 -1.23 -2.88
C THR A 58 10.76 -1.87 -3.22
N TYR A 59 10.85 -3.19 -3.16
CA TYR A 59 12.07 -3.92 -3.53
C TYR A 59 12.49 -3.69 -4.99
N GLU A 60 11.52 -3.44 -5.89
CA GLU A 60 11.78 -3.16 -7.31
C GLU A 60 12.12 -1.69 -7.58
N GLY A 61 12.02 -0.83 -6.56
CA GLY A 61 12.25 0.60 -6.63
C GLY A 61 11.07 1.42 -6.09
N PRO A 62 11.18 2.76 -6.07
CA PRO A 62 10.09 3.63 -5.68
C PRO A 62 8.95 3.55 -6.70
N VAL A 63 7.73 3.34 -6.20
CA VAL A 63 6.49 3.25 -7.00
C VAL A 63 5.54 4.36 -6.59
N PHE A 64 4.80 4.91 -7.55
CA PHE A 64 3.73 5.85 -7.31
C PHE A 64 2.46 5.11 -6.87
N PHE A 65 1.91 5.52 -5.75
CA PHE A 65 0.70 4.97 -5.15
C PHE A 65 -0.40 6.01 -5.16
N THR A 66 -1.50 5.71 -5.85
CA THR A 66 -2.62 6.63 -6.07
C THR A 66 -3.93 6.04 -5.54
N ARG A 67 -5.04 6.77 -5.70
CA ARG A 67 -6.37 6.32 -5.28
C ARG A 67 -6.91 5.12 -6.05
N ASP A 68 -6.36 4.85 -7.23
CA ASP A 68 -6.74 3.72 -8.08
C ASP A 68 -5.89 2.46 -7.76
N ASP A 69 -5.13 2.50 -6.67
CA ASP A 69 -4.24 1.44 -6.23
C ASP A 69 -4.56 0.96 -4.82
N MET A 70 -4.16 -0.28 -4.54
CA MET A 70 -4.17 -0.94 -3.24
C MET A 70 -2.72 -1.16 -2.79
N LEU A 71 -2.42 -0.77 -1.55
CA LEU A 71 -1.13 -1.06 -0.92
C LEU A 71 -1.26 -2.38 -0.16
N ILE A 72 -0.62 -3.42 -0.68
CA ILE A 72 -0.64 -4.77 -0.12
C ILE A 72 0.57 -4.94 0.80
N THR A 73 0.33 -5.42 2.01
CA THR A 73 1.35 -5.90 2.95
C THR A 73 1.39 -7.42 2.91
N GLY A 74 2.55 -7.95 2.49
CA GLY A 74 2.84 -9.38 2.41
C GLY A 74 3.46 -9.95 3.69
N VAL A 75 3.98 -11.18 3.60
CA VAL A 75 4.74 -11.82 4.66
C VAL A 75 6.11 -11.10 4.77
N ASP A 76 6.62 -10.89 5.99
CA ASP A 76 7.89 -10.19 6.26
C ASP A 76 7.90 -8.66 5.98
N CYS A 77 6.76 -7.97 6.16
CA CYS A 77 6.63 -6.51 5.96
C CYS A 77 6.96 -6.04 4.53
N GLU A 78 6.88 -6.94 3.55
CA GLU A 78 7.01 -6.58 2.14
C GLU A 78 5.78 -5.81 1.66
N ILE A 79 5.99 -4.61 1.12
CA ILE A 79 4.91 -3.79 0.58
C ILE A 79 4.93 -3.79 -0.95
N HIS A 80 3.74 -3.98 -1.53
CA HIS A 80 3.54 -3.98 -2.97
C HIS A 80 2.35 -3.08 -3.33
N VAL A 81 2.53 -2.25 -4.36
CA VAL A 81 1.43 -1.48 -4.94
C VAL A 81 0.79 -2.32 -6.03
N CYS A 82 -0.54 -2.47 -5.96
CA CYS A 82 -1.31 -3.20 -6.95
C CYS A 82 -2.49 -2.35 -7.41
N ASN A 83 -2.70 -2.25 -8.71
CA ASN A 83 -3.86 -1.54 -9.23
C ASN A 83 -5.16 -2.22 -8.79
N LEU A 84 -6.17 -1.42 -8.42
CA LEU A 84 -7.43 -1.90 -7.86
C LEU A 84 -8.14 -2.92 -8.78
N ASP A 85 -8.18 -2.67 -10.10
CA ASP A 85 -8.79 -3.58 -11.08
C ASP A 85 -8.09 -4.95 -11.14
N ILE A 86 -6.79 -5.00 -10.85
CA ILE A 86 -6.01 -6.24 -10.81
C ILE A 86 -6.22 -6.91 -9.45
N PHE A 87 -6.25 -6.13 -8.38
CA PHE A 87 -6.45 -6.61 -7.02
C PHE A 87 -7.78 -7.37 -6.89
N GLU A 88 -8.90 -6.77 -7.31
CA GLU A 88 -10.23 -7.39 -7.22
C GLU A 88 -10.38 -8.66 -8.05
N LYS A 89 -9.56 -8.82 -9.11
CA LYS A 89 -9.53 -10.04 -9.94
C LYS A 89 -8.62 -11.12 -9.36
N THR A 90 -7.71 -10.76 -8.46
CA THR A 90 -6.66 -11.64 -7.95
C THR A 90 -6.90 -12.08 -6.52
N TYR A 91 -7.55 -11.24 -5.72
CA TYR A 91 -7.78 -11.44 -4.30
C TYR A 91 -9.28 -11.46 -4.01
N GLU A 92 -9.70 -12.42 -3.19
CA GLU A 92 -11.06 -12.52 -2.67
C GLU A 92 -11.00 -12.23 -1.17
N PRO A 93 -12.00 -11.52 -0.60
CA PRO A 93 -12.05 -11.28 0.83
C PRO A 93 -12.14 -12.61 1.57
N VAL A 94 -11.28 -12.80 2.58
CA VAL A 94 -11.39 -13.94 3.49
C VAL A 94 -12.59 -13.64 4.38
N GLY A 95 -13.74 -14.25 4.07
CA GLY A 95 -14.94 -14.13 4.91
C GLY A 95 -14.68 -14.63 6.34
N GLU A 96 -15.35 -14.01 7.30
CA GLU A 96 -15.39 -14.45 8.72
C GLU A 96 -15.88 -15.89 8.89
#